data_AF-A0A7C8E523-F1
#
_entry.id   AF-A0A7C8E523-F1
#
_cell.length_a   1.000
_cell.length_b   1.000
_cell.length_c   1.000
_cell.angle_alpha   90.00
_cell.angle_beta   90.00
_cell.angle_gamma   90.00
#
_symmetry.space_group_name_H-M   'P 1'
#
loop_
_entity.id
_entity.type
_entity.pdbx_description
1 polymer ?
#
loop_
_entity_poly.entity_id
_entity_poly.type
_entity_poly.pdbx_seq_one_letter_code
_entity_poly.pdbx_strand_id
1 'polypeptide(L)'
;MIDTEKIIVCTSSEAISRSIARYKNIIICGIQGVGKLTNTIKAVKERENVYLVENTFDFDGKTKARGYKRYLDYLYSLKEDLFIIDKMTSDKGKAFIESKEDRVLIVDGIFGRNEQEIEVISSFFENYDVRVILIDRCIRYLEDMLEKFEIIIELTNDGAVMLPIETALQMCQVLNKSIEK
;
A
#
# COMPACT_ATOMS: atom_id res chain seq x y z
N MET A 1 7.62 23.03 17.46
CA MET A 1 7.70 21.87 18.38
C MET A 1 7.55 20.64 17.52
N ILE A 2 8.57 19.79 17.45
CA ILE A 2 8.47 18.49 16.78
C ILE A 2 7.77 17.58 17.79
N ASP A 3 6.50 17.27 17.54
CA ASP A 3 5.79 16.26 18.31
C ASP A 3 6.42 14.92 17.92
N THR A 4 7.31 14.42 18.78
CA THR A 4 7.97 13.14 18.59
C THR A 4 6.94 12.07 18.91
N GLU A 5 6.08 11.77 17.93
CA GLU A 5 5.11 10.67 18.05
C GLU A 5 5.89 9.38 18.32
N LYS A 6 5.69 8.88 19.55
CA LYS A 6 6.25 7.64 20.08
C LYS A 6 5.97 6.51 19.10
N ILE A 7 6.90 5.57 18.95
CA ILE A 7 6.63 4.28 18.31
C ILE A 7 5.41 3.65 19.01
N ILE A 8 4.27 3.55 18.31
CA ILE A 8 3.04 2.94 18.82
C ILE A 8 3.04 1.48 18.38
N VAL A 9 3.05 0.57 19.35
CA VAL A 9 2.80 -0.86 19.13
C VAL A 9 1.31 -1.13 19.34
N CYS A 10 0.66 -1.68 18.33
CA CYS A 10 -0.76 -2.05 18.38
C CYS A 10 -1.04 -3.21 17.43
N THR A 11 -2.26 -3.75 17.47
CA THR A 11 -2.65 -4.80 16.53
C THR A 11 -2.61 -4.27 15.08
N SER A 12 -2.25 -5.12 14.13
CA SER A 12 -2.01 -4.69 12.75
C SER A 12 -3.22 -4.00 12.11
N SER A 13 -4.43 -4.52 12.32
CA SER A 13 -5.65 -3.92 11.78
C SER A 13 -5.98 -2.57 12.43
N GLU A 14 -5.80 -2.42 13.75
CA GLU A 14 -6.08 -1.15 14.44
C GLU A 14 -5.09 -0.06 14.05
N ALA A 15 -3.81 -0.42 13.84
CA ALA A 15 -2.81 0.50 13.30
C ALA A 15 -3.25 1.04 11.95
N ILE A 16 -3.62 0.12 11.04
CA ILE A 16 -4.02 0.47 9.68
C ILE A 16 -5.30 1.29 9.69
N SER A 17 -6.35 0.88 10.42
CA SER A 17 -7.61 1.62 10.49
C SER A 17 -7.43 3.05 11.03
N ARG A 18 -6.61 3.24 12.07
CA ARG A 18 -6.30 4.57 12.61
C ARG A 18 -5.54 5.43 11.61
N SER A 19 -4.54 4.85 10.95
CA SER A 19 -3.78 5.58 9.92
C SER A 19 -4.66 5.99 8.75
N ILE A 20 -5.56 5.11 8.29
CA ILE A 20 -6.51 5.38 7.20
C ILE A 20 -7.49 6.51 7.57
N ALA A 21 -7.81 6.70 8.85
CA ALA A 21 -8.63 7.83 9.27
C ALA A 21 -7.88 9.17 9.24
N ARG A 22 -6.54 9.15 9.37
CA ARG A 22 -5.71 10.35 9.58
C ARG A 22 -4.88 10.77 8.37
N TYR A 23 -4.33 9.82 7.62
CA TYR A 23 -3.32 10.06 6.58
C TYR A 23 -3.81 9.61 5.22
N LYS A 24 -3.74 10.50 4.24
CA LYS A 24 -4.15 10.28 2.85
C LYS A 24 -3.26 9.25 2.15
N ASN A 25 -1.95 9.36 2.29
CA ASN A 25 -1.02 8.46 1.60
C ASN A 25 -0.24 7.62 2.63
N ILE A 26 -0.47 6.30 2.59
CA ILE A 26 0.05 5.34 3.57
C ILE A 26 0.86 4.27 2.87
N ILE A 27 2.01 3.90 3.45
CA ILE A 27 2.73 2.67 3.09
C ILE A 27 2.46 1.61 4.15
N ILE A 28 2.18 0.39 3.72
CA ILE A 28 2.11 -0.79 4.57
C ILE A 28 3.19 -1.75 4.11
N CYS A 29 4.21 -1.94 4.94
CA CYS A 29 5.31 -2.85 4.68
C CYS A 29 5.42 -3.92 5.76
N GLY A 30 6.39 -4.83 5.62
CA GLY A 30 6.59 -5.93 6.54
C GLY A 30 7.07 -7.21 5.86
N ILE A 31 7.54 -8.14 6.66
CA ILE A 31 8.07 -9.44 6.19
C ILE A 31 6.98 -10.28 5.50
N GLN A 32 7.40 -11.38 4.85
CA GLN A 32 6.46 -12.32 4.25
C GLN A 32 5.63 -13.02 5.33
N GLY A 33 4.33 -13.21 5.08
CA GLY A 33 3.44 -13.97 5.97
C GLY A 33 2.63 -13.14 6.98
N VAL A 34 2.97 -11.87 7.22
CA VAL A 34 2.25 -10.99 8.18
C VAL A 34 0.88 -10.48 7.68
N GLY A 35 0.41 -10.98 6.53
CA GLY A 35 -0.94 -10.70 6.03
C GLY A 35 -1.20 -9.24 5.66
N LYS A 36 -0.23 -8.50 5.10
CA LYS A 36 -0.35 -7.06 4.74
C LYS A 36 -1.68 -6.72 4.06
N LEU A 37 -1.92 -7.26 2.86
CA LEU A 37 -3.14 -6.99 2.10
C LEU A 37 -4.41 -7.48 2.82
N THR A 38 -4.38 -8.65 3.47
CA THR A 38 -5.50 -9.12 4.29
C THR A 38 -5.86 -8.15 5.41
N ASN A 39 -4.87 -7.64 6.15
CA ASN A 39 -5.09 -6.68 7.23
C ASN A 39 -5.54 -5.33 6.68
N THR A 40 -5.02 -4.89 5.53
CA THR A 40 -5.50 -3.68 4.85
C THR A 40 -6.96 -3.79 4.45
N ILE A 41 -7.37 -4.89 3.80
CA ILE A 41 -8.77 -5.10 3.38
C ILE A 41 -9.71 -5.13 4.60
N LYS A 42 -9.32 -5.80 5.69
CA LYS A 42 -10.09 -5.77 6.93
C LYS A 42 -10.22 -4.36 7.51
N ALA A 43 -9.16 -3.56 7.44
CA ALA A 43 -9.16 -2.20 7.97
C ALA A 43 -10.03 -1.22 7.17
N VAL A 44 -10.32 -1.52 5.90
CA VAL A 44 -11.21 -0.73 5.02
C VAL A 44 -12.57 -1.39 4.80
N LYS A 45 -12.93 -2.43 5.58
CA LYS A 45 -14.14 -3.23 5.35
C LYS A 45 -15.40 -2.37 5.21
N GLU A 46 -15.59 -1.43 6.13
CA GLU A 46 -16.76 -0.55 6.20
C GLU A 46 -16.66 0.69 5.31
N ARG A 47 -15.58 0.87 4.54
CA ARG A 47 -15.45 1.99 3.59
C ARG A 47 -16.02 1.61 2.23
N GLU A 48 -16.80 2.49 1.64
CA GLU A 48 -17.23 2.34 0.25
C GLU A 48 -16.06 2.67 -0.71
N ASN A 49 -16.22 2.35 -1.99
CA ASN A 49 -15.31 2.81 -3.05
C ASN A 49 -13.84 2.42 -2.83
N VAL A 50 -13.62 1.15 -2.46
CA VAL A 50 -12.27 0.59 -2.30
C VAL A 50 -11.86 -0.15 -3.56
N TYR A 51 -10.71 0.25 -4.10
CA TYR A 51 -10.13 -0.29 -5.31
C TYR A 51 -8.81 -0.96 -5.00
N LEU A 52 -8.55 -2.13 -5.58
CA LEU A 52 -7.29 -2.85 -5.50
C LEU A 52 -6.66 -2.91 -6.88
N VAL A 53 -5.48 -2.30 -7.02
CA VAL A 53 -4.62 -2.45 -8.20
C VAL A 53 -3.63 -3.56 -7.93
N GLU A 54 -3.82 -4.65 -8.64
CA GLU A 54 -2.97 -5.83 -8.50
C GLU A 54 -1.62 -5.61 -9.16
N ASN A 55 -0.59 -6.25 -8.64
CA ASN A 55 0.68 -6.41 -9.34
C ASN A 55 0.80 -7.85 -9.80
N THR A 56 0.98 -8.04 -11.10
CA THR A 56 1.20 -9.34 -11.73
C THR A 56 2.57 -9.93 -11.42
N PHE A 57 3.53 -9.10 -10.97
CA PHE A 57 4.86 -9.51 -10.59
C PHE A 57 5.01 -9.61 -9.07
N ASP A 58 5.85 -10.53 -8.62
CA ASP A 58 6.36 -10.55 -7.26
C ASP A 58 7.59 -9.64 -7.12
N PHE A 59 8.10 -9.55 -5.89
CA PHE A 59 9.29 -8.75 -5.58
C PHE A 59 10.57 -9.25 -6.30
N ASP A 60 10.61 -10.49 -6.78
CA ASP A 60 11.73 -11.02 -7.56
C ASP A 60 11.54 -10.78 -9.07
N GLY A 61 10.48 -10.05 -9.47
CA GLY A 61 10.14 -9.78 -10.87
C GLY A 61 9.53 -10.98 -11.60
N LYS A 62 9.12 -12.04 -10.87
CA LYS A 62 8.48 -13.22 -11.46
C LYS A 62 6.97 -13.02 -11.49
N THR A 63 6.33 -13.54 -12.52
CA THR A 63 4.87 -13.53 -12.60
C THR A 63 4.28 -14.37 -11.46
N LYS A 64 3.33 -13.82 -10.70
CA LYS A 64 2.66 -14.54 -9.61
C LYS A 64 2.01 -15.84 -10.13
N ALA A 65 2.29 -16.96 -9.48
CA ALA A 65 1.88 -18.30 -9.93
C ALA A 65 0.38 -18.61 -9.71
N ARG A 66 -0.09 -19.72 -10.30
CA ARG A 66 -1.47 -20.24 -10.19
C ARG A 66 -1.88 -20.45 -8.72
N GLY A 67 -3.04 -19.90 -8.34
CA GLY A 67 -3.55 -19.89 -6.96
C GLY A 67 -4.21 -18.55 -6.59
N TYR A 68 -3.91 -17.52 -7.39
CA TYR A 68 -4.40 -16.16 -7.21
C TYR A 68 -5.92 -16.04 -7.14
N LYS A 69 -6.67 -16.81 -7.93
CA LYS A 69 -8.14 -16.81 -7.85
C LYS A 69 -8.66 -17.11 -6.44
N ARG A 70 -8.13 -18.14 -5.77
CA ARG A 70 -8.54 -18.47 -4.39
C ARG A 70 -8.21 -17.33 -3.41
N TYR A 71 -7.11 -16.64 -3.67
CA TYR A 71 -6.72 -15.49 -2.87
C TYR A 71 -7.68 -14.31 -3.10
N LEU A 72 -8.07 -14.04 -4.35
CA LEU A 72 -9.08 -13.02 -4.65
C LEU A 72 -10.44 -13.36 -4.07
N ASP A 73 -10.88 -14.61 -4.21
CA ASP A 73 -12.13 -15.10 -3.59
C ASP A 73 -12.10 -14.87 -2.07
N TYR A 74 -10.96 -15.08 -1.42
CA TYR A 74 -10.77 -14.76 -0.02
C TYR A 74 -10.83 -13.24 0.25
N LEU A 75 -10.19 -12.39 -0.55
CA LEU A 75 -10.30 -10.94 -0.38
C LEU A 75 -11.75 -10.45 -0.53
N TYR A 76 -12.50 -10.98 -1.51
CA TYR A 76 -13.94 -10.71 -1.67
C TYR A 76 -14.75 -11.17 -0.46
N SER A 77 -14.41 -12.31 0.16
CA SER A 77 -15.08 -12.75 1.39
C SER A 77 -14.84 -11.80 2.59
N LEU A 78 -13.79 -10.99 2.55
CA LEU A 78 -13.51 -9.97 3.56
C LEU A 78 -14.21 -8.64 3.24
N LYS A 79 -14.34 -8.32 1.95
CA LYS A 79 -15.00 -7.12 1.43
C LYS A 79 -15.67 -7.41 0.08
N GLU A 80 -16.99 -7.58 0.10
CA GLU A 80 -17.76 -8.06 -1.06
C GLU A 80 -17.81 -7.04 -2.22
N ASP A 81 -17.76 -5.75 -1.90
CA ASP A 81 -17.79 -4.60 -2.82
C ASP A 81 -16.39 -4.11 -3.23
N LEU A 82 -15.35 -4.94 -3.06
CA LEU A 82 -13.98 -4.61 -3.49
C LEU A 82 -13.87 -4.52 -5.02
N PHE A 83 -13.41 -3.40 -5.55
CA PHE A 83 -13.17 -3.26 -7.00
C PHE A 83 -11.75 -3.64 -7.37
N ILE A 84 -11.58 -4.77 -8.05
CA ILE A 84 -10.26 -5.18 -8.55
C ILE A 84 -10.00 -4.61 -9.93
N ILE A 85 -8.91 -3.85 -10.04
CA ILE A 85 -8.38 -3.25 -11.27
C ILE A 85 -7.16 -4.08 -11.70
N ASP A 86 -7.32 -4.83 -12.80
CA ASP A 86 -6.27 -5.64 -13.41
C ASP A 86 -5.21 -4.77 -14.12
N LYS A 87 -5.66 -3.71 -14.79
CA LYS A 87 -4.83 -2.69 -15.44
C LYS A 87 -5.48 -1.32 -15.31
N MET A 88 -4.69 -0.29 -15.07
CA MET A 88 -5.20 1.10 -15.01
C MET A 88 -5.80 1.57 -16.35
N THR A 89 -5.43 0.93 -17.46
CA THR A 89 -5.97 1.21 -18.81
C THR A 89 -7.26 0.44 -19.12
N SER A 90 -7.67 -0.51 -18.27
CA SER A 90 -8.95 -1.23 -18.40
C SER A 90 -10.14 -0.28 -18.19
N ASP A 91 -11.34 -0.72 -18.56
CA ASP A 91 -12.57 0.07 -18.33
C ASP A 91 -12.79 0.34 -16.84
N LYS A 92 -12.41 -0.60 -15.95
CA LYS A 92 -12.44 -0.38 -14.50
C LYS A 92 -11.44 0.66 -14.04
N GLY A 93 -10.24 0.65 -14.62
CA GLY A 93 -9.21 1.66 -14.34
C GLY A 93 -9.63 3.05 -14.80
N LYS A 94 -10.24 3.17 -15.99
CA LYS A 94 -10.82 4.42 -16.48
C LYS A 94 -11.97 4.91 -15.62
N ALA A 95 -12.91 4.05 -15.27
CA ALA A 95 -14.02 4.39 -14.37
C ALA A 95 -13.51 4.86 -13.00
N PHE A 96 -12.46 4.21 -12.47
CA PHE A 96 -11.78 4.68 -11.28
C PHE A 96 -11.20 6.08 -11.47
N ILE A 97 -10.48 6.35 -12.57
CA ILE A 97 -9.89 7.68 -12.86
C ILE A 97 -10.96 8.77 -12.96
N GLU A 98 -12.08 8.48 -13.62
CA GLU A 98 -13.15 9.45 -13.91
C GLU A 98 -14.03 9.76 -12.69
N SER A 99 -14.13 8.83 -11.74
CA SER A 99 -14.90 9.03 -10.51
C SER A 99 -14.44 10.29 -9.73
N LYS A 100 -15.36 10.88 -8.98
CA LYS A 100 -15.13 12.07 -8.12
C LYS A 100 -15.48 11.83 -6.65
N GLU A 101 -15.74 10.57 -6.29
CA GLU A 101 -16.08 10.20 -4.91
C GLU A 101 -14.81 10.04 -4.05
N ASP A 102 -14.95 10.10 -2.72
CA ASP A 102 -13.86 9.72 -1.80
C ASP A 102 -13.56 8.23 -2.00
N ARG A 103 -12.32 7.93 -2.39
CA ARG A 103 -11.91 6.58 -2.81
C ARG A 103 -10.67 6.14 -2.06
N VAL A 104 -10.60 4.84 -1.80
CA VAL A 104 -9.37 4.21 -1.33
C VAL A 104 -8.76 3.39 -2.46
N LEU A 105 -7.54 3.72 -2.85
CA LEU A 105 -6.74 2.97 -3.82
C LEU A 105 -5.68 2.16 -3.10
N ILE A 106 -5.83 0.84 -3.08
CA ILE A 106 -4.83 -0.09 -2.55
C ILE A 106 -3.95 -0.56 -3.72
N VAL A 107 -2.64 -0.38 -3.60
CA VAL A 107 -1.66 -0.80 -4.60
C VAL A 107 -0.84 -1.95 -4.04
N ASP A 108 -0.94 -3.14 -4.63
CA ASP A 108 -0.17 -4.32 -4.19
C ASP A 108 1.24 -4.34 -4.80
N GLY A 109 2.12 -3.48 -4.31
CA GLY A 109 3.52 -3.37 -4.73
C GLY A 109 3.72 -2.58 -6.02
N ILE A 110 4.88 -1.95 -6.13
CA ILE A 110 5.30 -1.20 -7.33
C ILE A 110 6.40 -1.90 -8.13
N PHE A 111 7.15 -2.81 -7.50
CA PHE A 111 8.29 -3.45 -8.14
C PHE A 111 7.85 -4.31 -9.33
N GLY A 112 8.56 -4.20 -10.45
CA GLY A 112 8.26 -4.94 -11.68
C GLY A 112 7.13 -4.34 -12.53
N ARG A 113 6.47 -3.27 -12.08
CA ARG A 113 5.55 -2.49 -12.93
C ARG A 113 6.33 -1.68 -13.96
N ASN A 114 5.72 -1.43 -15.11
CA ASN A 114 6.32 -0.54 -16.11
C ASN A 114 6.17 0.94 -15.71
N GLU A 115 6.96 1.82 -16.33
CA GLU A 115 6.99 3.26 -16.04
C GLU A 115 5.60 3.92 -16.17
N GLN A 116 4.83 3.56 -17.21
CA GLN A 116 3.50 4.13 -17.43
C GLN A 116 2.53 3.80 -16.29
N GLU A 117 2.57 2.59 -15.76
CA GLU A 117 1.77 2.21 -14.59
C GLU A 117 2.19 2.98 -13.34
N ILE A 118 3.50 3.14 -13.13
CA ILE A 118 4.05 3.89 -11.98
C ILE A 118 3.65 5.37 -12.08
N GLU A 119 3.75 6.00 -13.25
CA GLU A 119 3.33 7.38 -13.49
C GLU A 119 1.84 7.56 -13.19
N VAL A 120 0.99 6.67 -13.69
CA VAL A 120 -0.46 6.72 -13.43
C VAL A 120 -0.75 6.56 -11.93
N ILE A 121 -0.15 5.59 -11.25
CA ILE A 121 -0.29 5.42 -9.80
C ILE A 121 0.18 6.68 -9.06
N SER A 122 1.31 7.23 -9.47
CA SER A 122 1.93 8.39 -8.83
C SER A 122 1.07 9.65 -8.95
N SER A 123 0.30 9.77 -10.05
CA SER A 123 -0.63 10.89 -10.24
C SER A 123 -1.73 10.96 -9.19
N PHE A 124 -2.06 9.84 -8.51
CA PHE A 124 -3.09 9.83 -7.47
C PHE A 124 -2.60 10.34 -6.11
N PHE A 125 -1.28 10.35 -5.86
CA PHE A 125 -0.75 10.84 -4.57
C PHE A 125 -1.13 12.31 -4.32
N GLU A 126 -1.19 13.11 -5.39
CA GLU A 126 -1.55 14.53 -5.33
C GLU A 126 -3.07 14.77 -5.44
N ASN A 127 -3.86 13.77 -5.83
CA ASN A 127 -5.30 13.92 -6.05
C ASN A 127 -6.08 13.92 -4.73
N TYR A 128 -6.75 15.02 -4.36
CA TYR A 128 -7.38 15.17 -3.05
C TYR A 128 -8.48 14.14 -2.74
N ASP A 129 -9.14 13.61 -3.76
CA ASP A 129 -10.28 12.69 -3.59
C ASP A 129 -9.85 11.21 -3.52
N VAL A 130 -8.55 10.93 -3.54
CA VAL A 130 -8.01 9.56 -3.52
C VAL A 130 -7.05 9.38 -2.36
N ARG A 131 -7.36 8.41 -1.50
CA ARG A 131 -6.47 7.90 -0.45
C ARG A 131 -5.67 6.74 -0.99
N VAL A 132 -4.35 6.85 -1.06
CA VAL A 132 -3.51 5.78 -1.59
C VAL A 132 -2.88 4.98 -0.46
N ILE A 133 -3.05 3.65 -0.51
CA ILE A 133 -2.41 2.70 0.39
C ILE A 133 -1.48 1.81 -0.44
N LEU A 134 -0.19 2.07 -0.38
CA LEU A 134 0.81 1.24 -1.02
C LEU A 134 1.17 0.08 -0.09
N ILE A 135 1.00 -1.15 -0.56
CA ILE A 135 1.49 -2.34 0.12
C ILE A 135 2.80 -2.73 -0.53
N ASP A 136 3.90 -2.73 0.22
CA ASP A 136 5.19 -3.18 -0.30
C ASP A 136 5.83 -4.20 0.65
N ARG A 137 6.84 -4.93 0.17
CA ARG A 137 7.67 -5.80 1.00
C ARG A 137 8.77 -4.99 1.68
N CYS A 138 9.33 -3.98 1.01
CA CYS A 138 10.51 -3.28 1.50
C CYS A 138 10.52 -1.81 1.06
N ILE A 139 10.78 -0.91 2.01
CA ILE A 139 10.88 0.53 1.75
C ILE A 139 12.13 0.94 0.97
N ARG A 140 13.10 0.03 0.82
CA ARG A 140 14.41 0.29 0.21
C ARG A 140 14.35 0.90 -1.20
N TYR A 141 13.38 0.47 -2.00
CA TYR A 141 13.24 0.92 -3.40
C TYR A 141 12.23 2.05 -3.55
N LEU A 142 11.75 2.60 -2.43
CA LEU A 142 10.72 3.62 -2.42
C LEU A 142 11.29 5.02 -2.21
N GLU A 143 12.62 5.19 -2.11
CA GLU A 143 13.27 6.46 -1.73
C GLU A 143 12.67 7.67 -2.44
N ASP A 144 12.59 7.61 -3.78
CA ASP A 144 12.10 8.70 -4.63
C ASP A 144 10.60 9.00 -4.46
N MET A 145 9.83 8.06 -3.91
CA MET A 145 8.38 8.24 -3.68
C MET A 145 8.01 8.38 -2.21
N LEU A 146 8.92 8.12 -1.27
CA LEU A 146 8.65 8.19 0.17
C LEU A 146 8.11 9.56 0.58
N GLU A 147 8.58 10.64 -0.05
CA GLU A 147 8.12 12.01 0.20
C GLU A 147 6.64 12.24 -0.16
N LYS A 148 6.02 11.36 -0.94
CA LYS A 148 4.59 11.42 -1.30
C LYS A 148 3.68 10.77 -0.26
N PHE A 149 4.26 10.04 0.69
CA PHE A 149 3.52 9.39 1.76
C PHE A 149 3.63 10.21 3.04
N GLU A 150 2.70 9.99 3.96
CA GLU A 150 2.66 10.68 5.25
C GLU A 150 3.05 9.75 6.41
N ILE A 151 2.91 8.44 6.22
CA ILE A 151 3.26 7.45 7.22
C ILE A 151 3.59 6.10 6.62
N ILE A 152 4.46 5.36 7.31
CA ILE A 152 4.72 3.94 7.05
C ILE A 152 4.22 3.10 8.22
N ILE A 153 3.59 1.98 7.91
CA ILE A 153 3.17 0.97 8.86
C ILE A 153 3.95 -0.31 8.57
N GLU A 154 4.93 -0.62 9.41
CA GLU A 154 5.68 -1.87 9.34
C GLU A 154 4.95 -2.95 10.13
N LEU A 155 4.46 -3.97 9.44
CA LEU A 155 3.82 -5.13 10.04
C LEU A 155 4.86 -6.19 10.42
N THR A 156 4.75 -6.67 11.66
CA THR A 156 5.56 -7.73 12.24
C THR A 156 4.66 -8.90 12.63
N ASN A 157 5.26 -10.01 13.12
CA ASN A 157 4.47 -11.11 13.66
C ASN A 157 3.70 -10.73 14.94
N ASP A 158 4.20 -9.74 15.68
CA ASP A 158 3.70 -9.36 17.00
C ASP A 158 2.78 -8.12 16.97
N GLY A 159 2.59 -7.52 15.79
CA GLY A 159 1.75 -6.33 15.61
C GLY A 159 2.26 -5.40 14.53
N ALA A 160 2.03 -4.10 14.71
CA ALA A 160 2.45 -3.07 13.78
C ALA A 160 3.25 -1.95 14.47
N VAL A 161 4.19 -1.39 13.71
CA VAL A 161 4.98 -0.22 14.08
C VAL A 161 4.66 0.90 13.10
N MET A 162 4.24 2.05 13.62
CA MET A 162 4.01 3.26 12.84
C MET A 162 5.28 4.11 12.81
N LEU A 163 5.77 4.42 11.62
CA LEU A 163 7.02 5.15 11.38
C LEU A 163 6.71 6.45 10.64
N PRO A 164 7.17 7.61 11.16
CA PRO A 164 7.21 8.85 10.40
C PRO A 164 8.09 8.71 9.17
N ILE A 165 7.78 9.48 8.12
CA ILE A 165 8.48 9.41 6.84
C ILE A 165 9.94 9.78 6.96
N GLU A 166 10.29 10.71 7.83
CA GLU A 166 11.68 11.11 8.08
C GLU A 166 12.51 9.92 8.60
N THR A 167 11.90 9.09 9.46
CA THR A 167 12.56 7.87 9.97
C THR A 167 12.71 6.84 8.86
N ALA A 168 11.68 6.67 8.02
CA ALA A 168 11.73 5.76 6.90
C ALA A 168 12.78 6.14 5.84
N LEU A 169 12.90 7.42 5.52
CA LEU A 169 13.92 7.94 4.60
C LEU A 169 15.33 7.62 5.11
N GLN A 170 15.59 7.83 6.41
CA GLN A 170 16.87 7.47 7.01
C GLN A 170 17.15 5.96 6.92
N MET A 171 16.15 5.12 7.20
CA MET A 171 16.28 3.67 7.03
C MET A 171 16.58 3.28 5.59
N CYS A 172 15.90 3.89 4.62
CA CYS A 172 16.10 3.65 3.20
C CYS A 172 17.56 3.95 2.78
N GLN A 173 18.09 5.10 3.18
CA GLN A 173 19.47 5.51 2.92
C GLN A 173 20.51 4.54 3.50
N VAL A 174 20.27 4.04 4.72
CA VAL A 174 21.15 3.04 5.35
C VAL A 174 21.12 1.71 4.58
N LEU A 175 19.93 1.26 4.19
CA LEU A 175 19.75 0.01 3.44
C LEU A 175 20.39 0.08 2.05
N ASN A 176 20.35 1.24 1.37
CA ASN A 176 20.97 1.43 0.07
C ASN A 176 22.50 1.46 0.13
N LYS A 177 23.10 2.10 1.14
CA LYS A 177 24.56 2.09 1.37
C LYS A 177 25.16 0.72 1.66
N SER A 178 24.34 -0.20 2.17
CA SER A 178 24.80 -1.53 2.62
C SER A 178 25.16 -2.48 1.47
N ILE A 179 24.84 -2.13 0.22
CA ILE A 179 24.99 -2.99 -0.97
C ILE A 179 26.01 -2.44 -1.97
N GLU A 180 26.48 -1.22 -1.78
CA GLU A 180 27.65 -0.68 -2.49
C GLU A 180 29.00 -1.21 -1.92
N LYS A 181 28.96 -2.23 -1.06
CA LYS A 181 30.10 -2.95 -0.51
C LYS A 181 30.06 -4.41 -0.91
#